data_AF-S6TBX1-F1
#
_entry.id   AF-S6TBX1-F1
#
_cell.length_a   1.000
_cell.length_b   1.000
_cell.length_c   1.000
_cell.angle_alpha   90.00
_cell.angle_beta   90.00
_cell.angle_gamma   90.00
#
_symmetry.space_group_name_H-M   'P 1'
#
loop_
_entity.id
_entity.type
_entity.pdbx_description
1 polymer ?
#
loop_
_entity_poly.entity_id
_entity_poly.type
_entity_poly.pdbx_seq_one_letter_code
_entity_poly.pdbx_strand_id
1 'polypeptide(L)' 'MDCAALAEHSIHAELFGDETGATHERSIGRIEAAHGGTLLLDEVGDLPLDTQADLLRFLEERKIERPGDTEPMAIDVR' A
#
# COMPACT_ATOMS: atom_id res chain seq x y z
N MET A 1 1.47 -10.97 -3.28
CA MET A 1 0.43 -10.85 -2.25
C MET A 1 -0.83 -11.43 -2.83
N ASP A 2 -1.46 -12.33 -2.09
CA ASP A 2 -2.80 -12.84 -2.38
C ASP A 2 -3.81 -11.83 -1.80
N CYS A 3 -4.61 -11.22 -2.68
CA CYS A 3 -5.57 -10.19 -2.30
C CYS A 3 -6.89 -10.79 -1.78
N ALA A 4 -7.28 -11.99 -2.22
CA ALA A 4 -8.51 -12.64 -1.77
C ALA A 4 -8.39 -13.24 -0.35
N ALA A 5 -7.17 -13.45 0.15
CA ALA A 5 -6.93 -14.05 1.46
C ALA A 5 -7.12 -13.09 2.66
N LEU A 6 -7.36 -11.78 2.45
CA LEU A 6 -7.40 -10.77 3.51
C LEU A 6 -8.73 -9.99 3.56
N ALA A 7 -9.09 -9.47 4.74
CA ALA A 7 -10.25 -8.59 4.90
C ALA A 7 -9.95 -7.19 4.31
N GLU A 8 -10.98 -6.48 3.81
CA GLU A 8 -10.83 -5.24 3.04
C GLU A 8 -9.94 -4.17 3.71
N HIS A 9 -10.21 -3.84 4.98
CA HIS A 9 -9.38 -2.88 5.74
C HIS A 9 -7.96 -3.38 6.01
N SER A 10 -7.77 -4.69 6.07
CA SER A 10 -6.44 -5.30 6.22
C SER A 10 -5.63 -5.25 4.92
N ILE A 11 -6.27 -5.24 3.74
CA ILE A 11 -5.59 -5.18 2.45
C ILE A 11 -4.94 -3.81 2.23
N HIS A 12 -5.67 -2.73 2.49
CA HIS A 12 -5.15 -1.37 2.31
C HIS A 12 -3.96 -1.11 3.24
N ALA A 13 -4.12 -1.39 4.53
CA ALA A 13 -3.06 -1.25 5.53
C ALA A 13 -1.83 -2.11 5.21
N GLU A 14 -1.99 -3.30 4.64
CA GLU A 14 -0.87 -4.15 4.25
C GLU A 14 -0.13 -3.61 3.02
N LEU A 15 -0.83 -3.00 2.06
CA LEU A 15 -0.23 -2.43 0.85
C LEU A 15 0.45 -1.09 1.10
N PHE A 16 -0.23 -0.18 1.79
CA PHE A 16 0.15 1.23 1.95
C PHE A 16 0.70 1.55 3.35
N GLY A 17 0.53 0.65 4.32
CA GLY A 17 0.85 0.92 5.72
C GLY A 17 -0.34 1.55 6.46
N ASP A 18 -0.24 1.61 7.79
CA ASP A 18 -1.24 2.25 8.66
C ASP A 18 -0.56 2.75 9.94
N GLU A 19 -1.20 3.70 10.62
CA GLU A 19 -0.89 4.08 11.99
C GLU A 19 -1.79 3.28 12.94
N THR A 20 -1.31 2.13 13.44
CA THR A 20 -2.04 1.42 14.49
C THR A 20 -2.03 2.23 15.79
N GLY A 21 -3.17 2.85 16.10
CA GLY A 21 -3.35 3.82 17.19
C GLY A 21 -3.17 3.30 18.62
N ALA A 22 -2.78 2.04 18.83
CA ALA A 22 -2.52 1.49 20.17
C ALA A 22 -1.04 1.53 20.58
N THR A 23 -0.10 1.44 19.63
CA THR A 23 1.34 1.38 19.92
C THR A 23 2.13 2.54 19.32
N HIS A 24 1.49 3.42 18.52
CA HIS A 24 2.19 4.47 17.73
C HIS A 24 3.32 3.92 16.84
N GLU A 25 3.40 2.59 16.68
CA GLU A 25 4.33 1.96 15.75
C GLU A 25 3.70 2.00 14.37
N ARG A 26 4.42 2.66 13.47
CA ARG A 26 4.07 2.81 12.07
C ARG A 26 4.31 1.48 11.37
N SER A 27 3.29 0.98 10.66
CA SER A 27 3.46 -0.22 9.83
C SER A 27 3.93 0.19 8.44
N ILE A 28 5.05 -0.37 7.98
CA ILE A 28 5.54 -0.19 6.61
C ILE A 28 4.70 -1.05 5.67
N GLY A 29 4.03 -0.43 4.71
CA GLY A 29 3.28 -1.12 3.66
C GLY A 29 4.18 -1.88 2.69
N ARG A 30 3.63 -2.90 2.02
CA ARG A 30 4.35 -3.73 1.05
C ARG A 30 4.88 -2.96 -0.15
N ILE A 31 4.20 -1.88 -0.58
CA ILE A 31 4.68 -1.03 -1.68
C ILE A 31 6.00 -0.36 -1.29
N GLU A 32 6.05 0.20 -0.09
CA GLU A 32 7.27 0.80 0.45
C GLU A 32 8.37 -0.24 0.68
N ALA A 33 8.02 -1.38 1.28
CA ALA A 33 8.98 -2.45 1.53
C ALA A 33 9.59 -3.03 0.24
N ALA A 34 8.88 -2.93 -0.88
CA ALA A 34 9.35 -3.38 -2.19
C ALA A 34 10.23 -2.35 -2.93
N HIS A 35 10.51 -1.18 -2.34
CA HIS A 35 11.31 -0.14 -2.97
C HIS A 35 12.67 -0.66 -3.47
N GLY A 36 12.98 -0.38 -4.75
CA GLY A 36 14.15 -0.92 -5.47
C GLY A 36 13.96 -2.35 -5.99
N GLY A 37 12.75 -2.90 -5.89
CA GLY A 37 12.43 -4.29 -6.18
C GLY A 37 11.22 -4.48 -7.11
N THR A 38 10.48 -5.56 -6.90
CA THR A 38 9.29 -5.90 -7.70
C THR A 38 8.18 -6.32 -6.74
N LEU A 39 6.97 -5.78 -6.93
CA LEU A 39 5.80 -6.15 -6.15
C LEU A 39 4.87 -7.01 -7.00
N LEU A 40 4.71 -8.28 -6.61
CA LEU A 40 3.74 -9.17 -7.26
C LEU A 40 2.39 -9.06 -6.55
N LEU A 41 1.38 -8.59 -7.28
CA LEU A 41 -0.02 -8.60 -6.87
C LEU A 41 -0.72 -9.75 -7.59
N ASP A 42 -1.27 -10.69 -6.82
CA ASP A 42 -2.15 -11.73 -7.33
C ASP A 42 -3.61 -11.34 -7.06
N GLU A 43 -4.53 -11.77 -7.91
CA GLU A 43 -5.96 -11.49 -7.76
C GLU A 43 -6.29 -9.99 -7.57
N VAL A 44 -5.61 -9.12 -8.34
CA VAL A 44 -5.77 -7.66 -8.26
C VAL A 44 -7.23 -7.18 -8.44
N GLY A 45 -8.09 -7.98 -9.06
CA GLY A 45 -9.52 -7.71 -9.22
C GLY A 45 -10.33 -7.79 -7.92
N ASP A 46 -9.80 -8.47 -6.90
CA ASP A 46 -10.44 -8.63 -5.58
C ASP A 46 -10.06 -7.52 -4.59
N LEU A 47 -9.23 -6.56 -5.02
CA LEU A 47 -8.95 -5.37 -4.23
C LEU A 47 -10.24 -4.54 -4.03
N PRO A 48 -10.49 -3.98 -2.84
CA PRO A 48 -11.55 -3.00 -2.63
C PRO A 48 -11.41 -1.81 -3.59
N LEU A 49 -12.52 -1.23 -4.05
CA LEU A 49 -12.51 -0.15 -5.04
C LEU A 49 -11.63 1.05 -4.61
N ASP A 50 -11.68 1.42 -3.33
CA ASP A 50 -10.86 2.51 -2.79
C ASP A 50 -9.36 2.16 -2.86
N THR A 51 -9.01 0.90 -2.57
CA THR A 51 -7.62 0.41 -2.68
C THR A 51 -7.16 0.33 -4.14
N GLN A 52 -8.06 -0.01 -5.08
CA GLN A 52 -7.75 0.03 -6.51
C GLN A 52 -7.46 1.46 -6.98
N ALA A 53 -8.25 2.45 -6.51
CA ALA A 53 -8.03 3.85 -6.84
C ALA A 53 -6.66 4.35 -6.31
N ASP A 54 -6.32 4.01 -5.07
CA ASP A 54 -5.00 4.32 -4.50
C ASP A 54 -3.86 3.62 -5.24
N LEU A 55 -4.05 2.35 -5.64
CA LEU A 55 -3.06 1.61 -6.42
C LEU A 55 -2.84 2.25 -7.79
N LEU A 56 -3.91 2.68 -8.47
CA LEU A 56 -3.81 3.39 -9.74
C LEU A 56 -3.04 4.70 -9.59
N ARG A 57 -3.37 5.50 -8.56
CA ARG A 57 -2.65 6.74 -8.24
C ARG A 57 -1.16 6.47 -8.00
N PHE A 58 -0.83 5.43 -7.24
CA PHE A 58 0.55 5.01 -7.02
C PHE A 58 1.25 4.61 -8.34
N LEU A 59 0.60 3.83 -9.20
CA LEU A 59 1.19 3.38 -10.47
C LEU A 59 1.48 4.56 -11.42
N GLU A 60 0.62 5.57 -11.42
CA GLU A 60 0.76 6.79 -12.21
C GLU A 60 1.85 7.72 -11.65
N GLU A 61 1.81 8.00 -10.35
CA GLU A 61 2.68 9.00 -9.72
C GLU A 61 4.03 8.45 -9.26
N ARG A 62 4.13 7.13 -9.05
CA ARG A 62 5.26 6.44 -8.40
C ARG A 62 5.58 7.01 -7.03
N LYS A 63 4.54 7.41 -6.30
CA LYS A 63 4.63 7.98 -4.96
C LYS A 63 3.56 7.42 -4.06
N ILE A 64 3.87 7.33 -2.78
CA ILE A 64 2.89 7.02 -1.73
C ILE A 64 2.84 8.16 -0.72
N GLU A 65 1.65 8.39 -0.17
CA GLU A 65 1.45 9.25 0.99
C GLU A 65 1.47 8.36 2.22
N ARG A 66 2.34 8.68 3.17
CA ARG A 66 2.33 7.99 4.46
C ARG A 66 1.33 8.68 5.38
N PRO A 67 0.53 7.92 6.15
CA PRO A 67 -0.29 8.50 7.20
C PRO A 67 0.57 9.36 8.15
N GLY A 68 0.18 10.61 8.31
CA GLY A 68 0.88 11.58 9.16
C GLY A 68 2.05 12.33 8.50
N ASP A 69 2.49 11.96 7.30
CA ASP A 69 3.50 12.73 6.56
C ASP A 69 2.84 13.83 5.71
N THR A 70 3.49 14.98 5.61
CA THR A 70 3.01 16.11 4.81
C THR A 70 3.47 16.08 3.36
N GLU A 71 4.42 15.20 3.03
CA GLU A 71 5.02 15.11 1.70
C GLU A 71 4.99 13.66 1.19
N PRO A 72 4.63 13.46 -0.08
CA PRO A 72 4.62 12.13 -0.68
C PRO A 72 6.05 11.63 -0.94
N MET A 73 6.27 10.33 -0.73
CA MET A 73 7.56 9.68 -0.90
C MET A 73 7.62 8.95 -2.24
N ALA A 74 8.67 9.20 -3.03
CA ALA A 74 8.91 8.50 -4.29
C ALA A 74 9.30 7.04 -4.05
N ILE A 75 8.65 6.13 -4.76
CA ILE A 75 8.87 4.70 -4.67
C ILE A 75 9.15 4.13 -6.06
N ASP A 76 10.33 3.53 -6.22
CA ASP A 76 10.70 2.75 -7.40
C ASP A 76 10.37 1.27 -7.18
N VAL A 77 9.27 0.81 -7.76
CA VAL A 77 8.84 -0.60 -7.70
C VAL A 77 8.42 -1.01 -9.11
N ARG A 78 8.84 -2.19 -9.54
CA ARG A 78 8.34 -2.79 -10.79
C ARG A 78 7.11 -3.64 -10.56
#